data_AF-A0A4Y5SQZ9-F1
#
_entry.id   AF-A0A4Y5SQZ9-F1
#
_cell.length_a   1.000
_cell.length_b   1.000
_cell.length_c   1.000
_cell.angle_alpha   90.00
_cell.angle_beta   90.00
_cell.angle_gamma   90.00
#
_symmetry.space_group_name_H-M   'P 1'
#
loop_
_entity.id
_entity.type
_entity.pdbx_description
1 polymer ?
#
loop_
_entity_poly.entity_id
_entity_poly.type
_entity_poly.pdbx_seq_one_letter_code
_entity_poly.pdbx_strand_id
1 'polypeptide(L)'
;MAEKSYRTVEVRPNAESIIKPGELVDLVEVTPLTLNDRRIYNQLLENAWDAIDKPVSHVIAKSALRGSHNSNDRIGESIERLMSAIVKVAVTWDGESAIERVQLLGGNVEANRADGLLEYEIPSRLRRIISNSTVFARLQREVMFALSSKYALTLYEMVQKRGNLRWRSSEKFALEALRGVLGVPKGKLTSWSNLKLRAIDPAVAEVNALSDFMVAIEPIKTGRSVTHVELRWWRKDDDAAGAADRALQYSKVGRKVRAEEREGRARPAWLDTRGLPLRTDTYETARMRHPGYDIYFIEGEWRAWAKGKPDAANPDRAFLAFFRKYAEANPL
;
A
#
# COMPACT_ATOMS: atom_id res chain seq x y z
N MET A 1 2.46 16.49 -36.59
CA MET A 1 3.37 17.02 -35.56
C MET A 1 3.55 15.92 -34.53
N ALA A 2 4.77 15.44 -34.28
CA ALA A 2 4.99 14.47 -33.22
C ALA A 2 4.62 15.14 -31.89
N GLU A 3 3.63 14.58 -31.20
CA GLU A 3 3.20 15.04 -29.88
C GLU A 3 4.43 15.05 -28.97
N LYS A 4 4.77 16.23 -28.40
CA LYS A 4 5.96 16.38 -27.57
C LYS A 4 5.76 15.52 -26.33
N SER A 5 6.40 14.35 -26.32
CA SER A 5 6.26 13.39 -25.22
C SER A 5 6.87 13.99 -23.96
N TYR A 6 6.00 14.33 -23.01
CA TYR A 6 6.35 14.89 -21.70
C TYR A 6 7.24 13.89 -20.93
N ARG A 7 8.41 14.34 -20.47
CA ARG A 7 9.36 13.45 -19.77
C ARG A 7 9.17 13.54 -18.27
N THR A 8 9.31 12.41 -17.59
CA THR A 8 9.17 12.35 -16.12
C THR A 8 10.13 13.30 -15.41
N VAL A 9 11.36 13.47 -15.91
CA VAL A 9 12.37 14.37 -15.33
C VAL A 9 11.99 15.87 -15.40
N GLU A 10 11.03 16.24 -16.26
CA GLU A 10 10.54 17.62 -16.36
C GLU A 10 9.53 17.95 -15.23
N VAL A 11 9.03 16.93 -14.51
CA VAL A 11 8.13 17.11 -13.37
C VAL A 11 8.92 17.62 -12.18
N ARG A 12 8.46 18.73 -11.59
CA ARG A 12 9.02 19.21 -10.33
C ARG A 12 8.36 18.51 -9.13
N PRO A 13 9.14 17.89 -8.23
CA PRO A 13 8.66 17.54 -6.90
C PRO A 13 8.29 18.82 -6.13
N ASN A 14 7.48 18.67 -5.10
CA ASN A 14 7.21 19.75 -4.16
C ASN A 14 7.63 19.32 -2.75
N ALA A 15 7.54 20.23 -1.77
CA ALA A 15 7.92 19.95 -0.38
C ALA A 15 7.11 18.79 0.27
N GLU A 16 6.06 18.31 -0.37
CA GLU A 16 5.16 17.29 0.17
C GLU A 16 5.17 15.98 -0.64
N SER A 17 5.81 15.95 -1.81
CA SER A 17 5.74 14.80 -2.71
C SER A 17 7.01 14.49 -3.48
N ILE A 18 7.25 13.19 -3.64
CA ILE A 18 8.36 12.60 -4.39
C ILE A 18 7.84 12.15 -5.75
N ILE A 19 8.62 12.38 -6.81
CA ILE A 19 8.34 11.82 -8.13
C ILE A 19 9.13 10.52 -8.30
N LYS A 20 8.44 9.45 -8.68
CA LYS A 20 9.05 8.16 -8.98
C LYS A 20 8.73 7.74 -10.41
N PRO A 21 9.74 7.57 -11.28
CA PRO A 21 9.56 7.06 -12.64
C PRO A 21 8.83 5.72 -12.65
N GLY A 22 7.94 5.54 -13.62
CA GLY A 22 7.03 4.40 -13.68
C GLY A 22 7.73 3.06 -13.84
N GLU A 23 8.92 3.05 -14.43
CA GLU A 23 9.82 1.91 -14.57
C GLU A 23 10.39 1.49 -13.20
N LEU A 24 10.58 2.45 -12.28
CA LEU A 24 11.01 2.17 -10.91
C LEU A 24 9.88 1.74 -9.98
N VAL A 25 8.63 2.05 -10.36
CA VAL A 25 7.43 1.53 -9.67
C VAL A 25 7.18 0.07 -10.03
N ASP A 26 7.33 -0.28 -11.31
CA ASP A 26 7.02 -1.61 -11.82
C ASP A 26 8.25 -2.56 -11.86
N LEU A 27 9.38 -2.15 -11.26
CA LEU A 27 10.59 -2.98 -11.22
C LEU A 27 10.34 -4.29 -10.44
N VAL A 28 11.05 -5.34 -10.81
CA VAL A 28 11.03 -6.62 -10.09
C VAL A 28 12.29 -6.75 -9.26
N GLU A 29 12.12 -6.82 -7.94
CA GLU A 29 13.21 -7.01 -6.98
C GLU A 29 13.74 -8.44 -7.04
N VAL A 30 15.04 -8.61 -7.29
CA VAL A 30 15.71 -9.91 -7.11
C VAL A 30 16.18 -10.05 -5.67
N THR A 31 16.79 -8.99 -5.14
CA THR A 31 17.20 -8.89 -3.73
C THR A 31 16.05 -8.31 -2.91
N PRO A 32 15.54 -9.01 -1.87
CA PRO A 32 14.44 -8.49 -1.08
C PRO A 32 14.83 -7.24 -0.30
N LEU A 33 14.12 -6.14 -0.55
CA LEU A 33 14.27 -4.92 0.24
C LEU A 33 13.28 -4.89 1.40
N THR A 34 13.67 -4.20 2.47
CA THR A 34 12.80 -3.84 3.59
C THR A 34 12.02 -2.56 3.28
N LEU A 35 11.03 -2.23 4.11
CA LEU A 35 10.33 -0.94 4.01
C LEU A 35 11.29 0.24 4.21
N ASN A 36 12.27 0.09 5.10
CA ASN A 36 13.25 1.14 5.37
C ASN A 36 14.15 1.39 4.16
N ASP A 37 14.66 0.32 3.54
CA ASP A 37 15.52 0.44 2.35
C ASP A 37 14.80 1.17 1.21
N ARG A 38 13.52 0.84 0.97
CA ARG A 38 12.70 1.49 -0.06
C ARG A 38 12.44 2.97 0.22
N ARG A 39 12.24 3.35 1.49
CA ARG A 39 12.09 4.75 1.89
C ARG A 39 13.37 5.53 1.69
N ILE A 40 14.50 5.00 2.18
CA ILE A 40 15.82 5.59 1.98
C ILE A 40 16.05 5.77 0.48
N TYR A 41 15.77 4.75 -0.33
CA TYR A 41 15.91 4.83 -1.77
C TYR A 41 15.04 5.95 -2.38
N ASN A 42 13.76 6.05 -2.02
CA ASN A 42 12.90 7.13 -2.50
C ASN A 42 13.43 8.53 -2.09
N GLN A 43 13.99 8.68 -0.89
CA GLN A 43 14.62 9.92 -0.44
C GLN A 43 15.92 10.24 -1.19
N LEU A 44 16.72 9.23 -1.53
CA LEU A 44 17.93 9.41 -2.36
C LEU A 44 17.56 9.84 -3.79
N LEU A 45 16.50 9.27 -4.36
CA LEU A 45 16.00 9.69 -5.67
C LEU A 45 15.51 11.14 -5.64
N GLU A 46 14.81 11.52 -4.58
CA GLU A 46 14.34 12.88 -4.38
C GLU A 46 15.49 13.88 -4.26
N ASN A 47 16.49 13.59 -3.41
CA ASN A 47 17.65 14.46 -3.24
C ASN A 47 18.48 14.60 -4.53
N ALA A 48 18.48 13.56 -5.37
CA ALA A 48 19.17 13.58 -6.65
C ALA A 48 18.39 14.28 -7.77
N TRP A 49 17.09 14.57 -7.59
CA TRP A 49 16.14 14.80 -8.68
C TRP A 49 16.59 15.81 -9.74
N ASP A 50 17.07 16.98 -9.32
CA ASP A 50 17.48 18.08 -10.22
C ASP A 50 18.68 17.74 -11.12
N ALA A 51 19.44 16.71 -10.77
CA ALA A 51 20.59 16.23 -11.52
C ALA A 51 20.57 14.71 -11.72
N ILE A 52 19.41 14.05 -11.58
CA ILE A 52 19.29 12.59 -11.52
C ILE A 52 19.68 11.90 -12.83
N ASP A 53 19.63 12.63 -13.95
CA ASP A 53 20.05 12.18 -15.27
C ASP A 53 21.56 12.39 -15.52
N LYS A 54 22.22 13.23 -14.73
CA LYS A 54 23.61 13.63 -14.93
C LYS A 54 24.58 12.63 -14.29
N PRO A 55 25.78 12.43 -14.88
CA PRO A 55 26.82 11.58 -14.30
C PRO A 55 27.57 12.33 -13.18
N VAL A 56 26.90 12.60 -12.06
CA VAL A 56 27.45 13.34 -10.92
C VAL A 56 27.22 12.59 -9.62
N SER A 57 28.05 12.87 -8.61
CA SER A 57 27.76 12.50 -7.23
C SER A 57 26.70 13.42 -6.63
N HIS A 58 25.91 12.86 -5.72
CA HIS A 58 24.94 13.57 -4.91
C HIS A 58 25.34 13.49 -3.44
N VAL A 59 25.00 14.52 -2.67
CA VAL A 59 25.31 14.58 -1.23
C VAL A 59 24.02 14.76 -0.45
N ILE A 60 23.86 14.01 0.64
CA ILE A 60 22.74 14.13 1.57
C ILE A 60 23.22 13.93 3.01
N ALA A 61 22.62 14.64 3.97
CA ALA A 61 22.86 14.37 5.37
C ALA A 61 22.15 13.07 5.81
N LYS A 62 22.83 12.19 6.55
CA LYS A 62 22.22 10.97 7.11
C LYS A 62 21.00 11.27 8.00
N SER A 63 20.99 12.44 8.64
CA SER A 63 19.85 12.91 9.44
C SER A 63 18.56 13.09 8.62
N ALA A 64 18.65 13.29 7.30
CA ALA A 64 17.48 13.32 6.43
C ALA A 64 16.94 11.91 6.14
N LEU A 65 17.77 10.87 6.20
CA LEU A 65 17.43 9.48 5.85
C LEU A 65 16.88 8.67 7.04
N ARG A 66 17.13 9.10 8.29
CA ARG A 66 16.76 8.33 9.50
C ARG A 66 15.25 8.27 9.79
N GLY A 67 14.42 9.06 9.11
CA GLY A 67 12.99 9.17 9.40
C GLY A 67 12.73 9.58 10.86
N SER A 68 11.86 8.86 11.57
CA SER A 68 11.55 9.11 12.99
C SER A 68 12.54 8.47 13.98
N HIS A 69 13.65 7.88 13.51
CA HIS A 69 14.65 7.27 14.37
C HIS A 69 15.76 8.26 14.73
N ASN A 70 16.29 8.17 15.96
CA ASN A 70 17.33 9.08 16.43
C ASN A 70 18.76 8.62 16.09
N SER A 71 18.96 7.35 15.71
CA SER A 71 20.28 6.80 15.35
C SER A 71 20.44 6.56 13.85
N ASN A 72 21.68 6.75 13.36
CA ASN A 72 22.09 6.50 11.99
C ASN A 72 22.52 5.04 11.74
N ASP A 73 22.61 4.19 12.78
CA ASP A 73 23.22 2.85 12.70
C ASP A 73 22.59 1.94 11.63
N ARG A 74 21.31 2.17 11.30
CA ARG A 74 20.57 1.38 10.31
C ARG A 74 20.75 1.87 8.87
N ILE A 75 21.35 3.05 8.67
CA ILE A 75 21.51 3.64 7.34
C ILE A 75 22.57 2.87 6.56
N GLY A 76 23.74 2.61 7.15
CA GLY A 76 24.82 1.87 6.50
C GLY A 76 24.37 0.52 5.94
N GLU A 77 23.73 -0.31 6.76
CA GLU A 77 23.19 -1.61 6.29
C GLU A 77 22.16 -1.46 5.16
N SER A 78 21.36 -0.39 5.19
CA SER A 78 20.37 -0.12 4.13
C SER A 78 21.07 0.30 2.83
N ILE A 79 22.14 1.10 2.92
CA ILE A 79 22.98 1.48 1.78
C ILE A 79 23.63 0.23 1.16
N GLU A 80 24.23 -0.65 1.94
CA GLU A 80 24.82 -1.91 1.47
C GLU A 80 23.80 -2.82 0.77
N ARG A 81 22.59 -2.94 1.33
CA ARG A 81 21.48 -3.66 0.68
C ARG A 81 21.09 -3.02 -0.64
N LEU A 82 21.02 -1.69 -0.73
CA LEU A 82 20.68 -0.97 -1.97
C LEU A 82 21.78 -1.09 -3.03
N MET A 83 23.05 -1.11 -2.65
CA MET A 83 24.17 -1.36 -3.57
C MET A 83 24.14 -2.78 -4.15
N SER A 84 23.83 -3.76 -3.30
CA SER A 84 23.75 -5.18 -3.69
C SER A 84 22.41 -5.56 -4.33
N ALA A 85 21.43 -4.65 -4.34
CA ALA A 85 20.12 -4.90 -4.91
C ALA A 85 20.16 -4.86 -6.43
N ILE A 86 19.97 -6.03 -7.05
CA ILE A 86 19.72 -6.15 -8.48
C ILE A 86 18.21 -6.12 -8.71
N VAL A 87 17.77 -5.26 -9.63
CA VAL A 87 16.39 -5.20 -10.09
C VAL A 87 16.30 -5.47 -11.57
N LYS A 88 15.12 -5.94 -12.00
CA LYS A 88 14.79 -6.16 -13.40
C LYS A 88 13.78 -5.11 -13.85
N VAL A 89 14.08 -4.44 -14.96
CA VAL A 89 13.22 -3.44 -15.58
C VAL A 89 12.88 -3.90 -16.98
N ALA A 90 11.61 -3.85 -17.36
CA ALA A 90 11.18 -4.08 -18.73
C ALA A 90 11.58 -2.87 -19.58
N VAL A 91 12.30 -3.11 -20.67
CA VAL A 91 12.75 -2.07 -21.60
C VAL A 91 12.50 -2.51 -23.03
N THR A 92 12.47 -1.57 -23.97
CA THR A 92 12.53 -1.87 -25.40
C THR A 92 13.98 -1.82 -25.85
N TRP A 93 14.47 -2.89 -26.45
CA TRP A 93 15.81 -2.98 -27.03
C TRP A 93 15.71 -3.46 -28.47
N ASP A 94 16.21 -2.65 -29.41
CA ASP A 94 16.14 -2.89 -30.85
C ASP A 94 14.73 -3.22 -31.37
N GLY A 95 13.73 -2.51 -30.84
CA GLY A 95 12.31 -2.67 -31.19
C GLY A 95 11.60 -3.83 -30.46
N GLU A 96 12.35 -4.70 -29.79
CA GLU A 96 11.84 -5.86 -29.09
C GLU A 96 11.75 -5.66 -27.57
N SER A 97 10.89 -6.43 -26.92
CA SER A 97 10.79 -6.42 -25.45
C SER A 97 11.99 -7.12 -24.83
N ALA A 98 12.70 -6.44 -23.93
CA ALA A 98 13.86 -6.97 -23.23
C ALA A 98 13.79 -6.71 -21.72
N ILE A 99 14.63 -7.42 -20.97
CA ILE A 99 14.79 -7.24 -19.52
C ILE A 99 16.18 -6.70 -19.24
N GLU A 100 16.24 -5.47 -18.75
CA GLU A 100 17.47 -4.87 -18.26
C GLU A 100 17.65 -5.19 -16.77
N ARG A 101 18.87 -5.53 -16.37
CA ARG A 101 19.25 -5.75 -14.97
C ARG A 101 20.14 -4.61 -14.52
N VAL A 102 19.77 -3.95 -13.43
CA VAL A 102 20.48 -2.79 -12.90
C VAL A 102 20.59 -2.85 -11.39
N GLN A 103 21.63 -2.23 -10.84
CA GLN A 103 21.72 -1.95 -9.42
C GLN A 103 20.88 -0.73 -9.07
N LEU A 104 20.40 -0.63 -7.82
CA LEU A 104 19.64 0.53 -7.37
C LEU A 104 20.53 1.70 -6.93
N LEU A 105 21.70 1.42 -6.37
CA LEU A 105 22.63 2.43 -5.87
C LEU A 105 24.06 2.16 -6.35
N GLY A 106 24.75 3.22 -6.75
CA GLY A 106 26.14 3.17 -7.22
C GLY A 106 27.15 3.28 -6.07
N GLY A 107 28.37 3.67 -6.44
CA GLY A 107 29.42 3.97 -5.47
C GLY A 107 28.97 5.06 -4.49
N ASN A 108 29.45 4.96 -3.25
CA ASN A 108 29.15 5.93 -2.20
C ASN A 108 30.30 6.03 -1.20
N VAL A 109 30.34 7.16 -0.51
CA VAL A 109 31.28 7.46 0.57
C VAL A 109 30.47 7.95 1.77
N GLU A 110 30.52 7.19 2.86
CA GLU A 110 29.93 7.59 4.13
C GLU A 110 30.99 8.32 4.99
N ALA A 111 30.73 9.58 5.32
CA ALA A 111 31.64 10.35 6.16
C ALA A 111 31.56 9.85 7.61
N ASN A 112 32.73 9.53 8.19
CA ASN A 112 32.91 9.29 9.62
C ASN A 112 32.94 10.59 10.45
N ARG A 113 32.82 11.74 9.80
CA ARG A 113 32.92 13.06 10.40
C ARG A 113 31.60 13.42 11.09
N ALA A 114 31.63 14.43 11.97
CA ALA A 114 30.45 14.90 12.70
C ALA A 114 29.32 15.43 11.79
N ASP A 115 29.64 15.84 10.56
CA ASP A 115 28.66 16.32 9.58
C ASP A 115 27.71 15.21 9.09
N GLY A 116 28.08 13.94 9.23
CA GLY A 116 27.25 12.78 8.91
C GLY A 116 26.78 12.76 7.46
N LEU A 117 27.59 13.25 6.52
CA LEU A 117 27.23 13.29 5.10
C LEU A 117 27.41 11.92 4.43
N LEU A 118 26.53 11.65 3.47
CA LEU A 118 26.60 10.54 2.52
C LEU A 118 26.74 11.12 1.12
N GLU A 119 27.83 10.80 0.45
CA GLU A 119 27.99 11.00 -0.99
C GLU A 119 27.60 9.71 -1.72
N TYR A 120 26.83 9.79 -2.81
CA TYR A 120 26.37 8.62 -3.56
C TYR A 120 26.13 8.92 -5.03
N GLU A 121 26.18 7.88 -5.86
CA GLU A 121 25.93 7.95 -7.30
C GLU A 121 24.68 7.16 -7.72
N ILE A 122 23.98 7.67 -8.75
CA ILE A 122 22.93 6.92 -9.45
C ILE A 122 23.57 6.15 -10.61
N PRO A 123 23.43 4.81 -10.68
CA PRO A 123 24.03 3.98 -11.74
C PRO A 123 23.66 4.47 -13.14
N SER A 124 24.61 4.44 -14.08
CA SER A 124 24.44 4.98 -15.44
C SER A 124 23.24 4.41 -16.20
N ARG A 125 23.01 3.09 -16.11
CA ARG A 125 21.83 2.44 -16.70
C ARG A 125 20.53 2.93 -16.08
N LEU A 126 20.52 3.12 -14.75
CA LEU A 126 19.36 3.63 -14.04
C LEU A 126 19.05 5.08 -14.46
N ARG A 127 20.06 5.94 -14.57
CA ARG A 127 19.90 7.31 -15.09
C ARG A 127 19.24 7.30 -16.48
N ARG A 128 19.72 6.44 -17.39
CA ARG A 128 19.12 6.28 -18.72
C ARG A 128 17.65 5.87 -18.65
N ILE A 129 17.29 4.91 -17.81
CA ILE A 129 15.90 4.48 -17.61
C ILE A 129 15.05 5.66 -17.13
N ILE A 130 15.53 6.40 -16.11
CA ILE A 130 14.84 7.55 -15.53
C ILE A 130 14.63 8.66 -16.56
N SER A 131 15.68 9.02 -17.32
CA SER A 131 15.61 10.09 -18.35
C SER A 131 14.63 9.78 -19.49
N ASN A 132 14.43 8.50 -19.81
CA ASN A 132 13.53 8.08 -20.88
C ASN A 132 12.09 7.86 -20.42
N SER A 133 11.84 7.88 -19.11
CA SER A 133 10.52 7.68 -18.52
C SER A 133 9.54 8.78 -18.93
N THR A 134 8.29 8.39 -19.21
CA THR A 134 7.18 9.28 -19.58
C THR A 134 5.98 9.15 -18.65
N VAL A 135 6.01 8.16 -17.75
CA VAL A 135 4.96 7.87 -16.77
C VAL A 135 5.60 7.90 -15.39
N PHE A 136 4.91 8.45 -14.40
CA PHE A 136 5.44 8.56 -13.04
C PHE A 136 4.35 8.38 -12.00
N ALA A 137 4.76 7.99 -10.79
CA ALA A 137 3.95 8.10 -9.58
C ALA A 137 4.36 9.37 -8.83
N ARG A 138 3.36 10.09 -8.29
CA ARG A 138 3.58 11.17 -7.32
C ARG A 138 3.25 10.63 -5.94
N LEU A 139 4.24 10.52 -5.07
CA LEU A 139 4.12 9.91 -3.75
C LEU A 139 4.08 11.01 -2.70
N GLN A 140 2.98 11.12 -1.94
CA GLN A 140 2.92 12.01 -0.79
C GLN A 140 3.83 11.47 0.32
N ARG A 141 4.70 12.34 0.85
CA ARG A 141 5.67 11.99 1.90
C ARG A 141 4.97 11.44 3.13
N GLU A 142 3.91 12.11 3.59
CA GLU A 142 3.17 11.71 4.79
C GLU A 142 2.60 10.31 4.67
N VAL A 143 1.96 9.99 3.54
CA VAL A 143 1.43 8.64 3.26
C VAL A 143 2.57 7.62 3.18
N MET A 144 3.65 7.91 2.44
CA MET A 144 4.81 7.04 2.30
C MET A 144 5.42 6.65 3.66
N PHE A 145 5.53 7.61 4.59
CA PHE A 145 6.07 7.39 5.94
C PHE A 145 5.05 6.80 6.92
N ALA A 146 3.75 7.02 6.70
CA ALA A 146 2.69 6.42 7.50
C ALA A 146 2.55 4.91 7.24
N LEU A 147 2.73 4.43 6.01
CA LEU A 147 2.59 3.01 5.66
C LEU A 147 3.52 2.13 6.54
N SER A 148 3.11 0.91 6.86
CA SER A 148 3.80 0.06 7.85
C SER A 148 4.34 -1.23 7.24
N SER A 149 3.93 -1.53 6.01
CA SER A 149 4.34 -2.69 5.23
C SER A 149 5.02 -2.27 3.93
N LYS A 150 6.08 -2.99 3.55
CA LYS A 150 6.71 -2.82 2.23
C LYS A 150 5.74 -3.10 1.09
N TYR A 151 4.82 -4.06 1.28
CA TYR A 151 3.80 -4.41 0.31
C TYR A 151 2.78 -3.27 0.15
N ALA A 152 2.44 -2.59 1.25
CA ALA A 152 1.56 -1.42 1.22
C ALA A 152 2.22 -0.25 0.47
N LEU A 153 3.52 -0.01 0.72
CA LEU A 153 4.29 0.99 -0.04
C LEU A 153 4.31 0.69 -1.54
N THR A 154 4.62 -0.54 -1.96
CA THR A 154 4.58 -0.89 -3.39
C THR A 154 3.17 -0.72 -3.97
N LEU A 155 2.13 -1.20 -3.28
CA LEU A 155 0.76 -1.07 -3.78
C LEU A 155 0.35 0.41 -3.93
N TYR A 156 0.72 1.24 -2.96
CA TYR A 156 0.53 2.69 -3.04
C TYR A 156 1.24 3.29 -4.26
N GLU A 157 2.52 2.93 -4.48
CA GLU A 157 3.28 3.39 -5.65
C GLU A 157 2.62 2.95 -6.97
N MET A 158 2.20 1.68 -7.07
CA MET A 158 1.51 1.14 -8.24
C MET A 158 0.24 1.91 -8.56
N VAL A 159 -0.53 2.30 -7.54
CA VAL A 159 -1.80 3.01 -7.69
C VAL A 159 -1.55 4.48 -7.99
N GLN A 160 -0.56 5.13 -7.38
CA GLN A 160 -0.20 6.52 -7.70
C GLN A 160 0.25 6.69 -9.15
N LYS A 161 0.90 5.69 -9.73
CA LYS A 161 1.24 5.66 -11.17
C LYS A 161 -0.01 5.64 -12.07
N ARG A 162 -1.11 5.04 -11.60
CA ARG A 162 -2.29 4.66 -12.41
C ARG A 162 -3.55 5.46 -12.11
N GLY A 163 -3.63 6.06 -10.92
CA GLY A 163 -4.86 6.59 -10.35
C GLY A 163 -5.51 7.73 -11.11
N ASN A 164 -4.75 8.41 -11.98
CA ASN A 164 -5.23 9.51 -12.80
C ASN A 164 -5.55 9.11 -14.25
N LEU A 165 -5.53 7.82 -14.58
CA LEU A 165 -5.98 7.33 -15.89
C LEU A 165 -7.49 7.51 -16.02
N ARG A 166 -7.94 8.21 -17.07
CA ARG A 166 -9.35 8.57 -17.27
C ARG A 166 -10.26 7.37 -17.59
N TRP A 167 -9.75 6.44 -18.40
CA TRP A 167 -10.54 5.36 -18.99
C TRP A 167 -10.17 3.98 -18.45
N ARG A 168 -9.33 3.93 -17.41
CA ARG A 168 -8.81 2.68 -16.85
C ARG A 168 -8.77 2.78 -15.33
N SER A 169 -9.54 1.92 -14.69
CA SER A 169 -9.60 1.75 -13.23
C SER A 169 -9.24 0.33 -12.79
N SER A 170 -8.79 -0.52 -13.72
CA SER A 170 -8.27 -1.85 -13.40
C SER A 170 -7.13 -2.32 -14.30
N GLU A 171 -6.31 -3.24 -13.77
CA GLU A 171 -5.24 -3.91 -14.49
C GLU A 171 -5.08 -5.35 -14.01
N LYS A 172 -4.88 -6.27 -14.97
CA LYS A 172 -4.63 -7.67 -14.71
C LYS A 172 -3.12 -7.93 -14.66
N PHE A 173 -2.68 -8.66 -13.65
CA PHE A 173 -1.30 -9.09 -13.49
C PHE A 173 -1.22 -10.61 -13.41
N ALA A 174 -0.23 -11.20 -14.09
CA ALA A 174 0.15 -12.57 -13.79
C ALA A 174 0.56 -12.67 -12.31
N LEU A 175 0.17 -13.74 -11.62
CA LEU A 175 0.38 -13.87 -10.19
C LEU A 175 1.88 -13.82 -9.82
N GLU A 176 2.75 -14.41 -10.65
CA GLU A 176 4.20 -14.33 -10.47
C GLU A 176 4.77 -12.93 -10.70
N ALA A 177 4.23 -12.17 -11.65
CA ALA A 177 4.64 -10.79 -11.88
C ALA A 177 4.29 -9.91 -10.66
N LEU A 178 3.09 -10.08 -10.10
CA LEU A 178 2.68 -9.37 -8.88
C LEU A 178 3.63 -9.67 -7.71
N ARG A 179 4.00 -10.95 -7.50
CA ARG A 179 4.96 -11.32 -6.45
C ARG A 179 6.32 -10.62 -6.64
N GLY A 180 6.79 -10.55 -7.88
CA GLY A 180 8.03 -9.88 -8.23
C GLY A 180 7.99 -8.38 -7.91
N VAL A 181 6.93 -7.69 -8.32
CA VAL A 181 6.76 -6.24 -8.06
C VAL A 181 6.58 -5.96 -6.57
N LEU A 182 5.80 -6.77 -5.85
CA LEU A 182 5.67 -6.66 -4.40
C LEU A 182 6.99 -6.92 -3.64
N GLY A 183 8.00 -7.49 -4.30
CA GLY A 183 9.28 -7.88 -3.69
C GLY A 183 9.11 -9.04 -2.71
N VAL A 184 8.26 -10.00 -3.05
CA VAL A 184 8.12 -11.25 -2.29
C VAL A 184 9.38 -12.09 -2.51
N PRO A 185 10.11 -12.47 -1.44
CA PRO A 185 11.32 -13.27 -1.60
C PRO A 185 11.03 -14.61 -2.28
N LYS A 186 11.99 -15.09 -3.09
CA LYS A 186 11.89 -16.40 -3.75
C LYS A 186 11.56 -17.50 -2.73
N GLY A 187 10.57 -18.33 -3.05
CA GLY A 187 10.13 -19.43 -2.18
C GLY A 187 9.27 -19.01 -0.98
N LYS A 188 8.90 -17.73 -0.84
CA LYS A 188 7.95 -17.25 0.17
C LYS A 188 6.58 -16.94 -0.46
N LEU A 189 5.53 -17.03 0.35
CA LEU A 189 4.14 -16.72 -0.04
C LEU A 189 3.71 -17.42 -1.36
N THR A 190 4.11 -18.69 -1.50
CA THR A 190 3.92 -19.48 -2.72
C THR A 190 2.46 -19.81 -2.97
N SER A 191 1.66 -20.06 -1.92
CA SER A 191 0.22 -20.25 -2.04
C SER A 191 -0.51 -18.91 -2.14
N TRP A 192 -1.62 -18.88 -2.90
CA TRP A 192 -2.50 -17.71 -2.98
C TRP A 192 -3.01 -17.29 -1.60
N SER A 193 -3.43 -18.25 -0.77
CA SER A 193 -3.94 -17.97 0.59
C SER A 193 -2.91 -17.23 1.45
N ASN A 194 -1.66 -17.68 1.45
CA ASN A 194 -0.59 -17.01 2.21
C ASN A 194 -0.25 -15.64 1.66
N LEU A 195 -0.17 -15.50 0.32
CA LEU A 195 0.07 -14.20 -0.32
C LEU A 195 -1.05 -13.22 0.02
N LYS A 196 -2.31 -13.66 -0.06
CA LYS A 196 -3.48 -12.85 0.24
C LYS A 196 -3.46 -12.37 1.69
N LEU A 197 -3.38 -13.30 2.63
CA LEU A 197 -3.44 -13.02 4.07
C LEU A 197 -2.25 -12.19 4.59
N ARG A 198 -1.05 -12.43 4.08
CA ARG A 198 0.19 -11.84 4.66
C ARG A 198 0.70 -10.61 3.92
N ALA A 199 0.30 -10.40 2.67
CA ALA A 199 0.80 -9.31 1.85
C ALA A 199 -0.33 -8.44 1.28
N ILE A 200 -1.27 -9.04 0.55
CA ILE A 200 -2.29 -8.30 -0.21
C ILE A 200 -3.29 -7.64 0.72
N ASP A 201 -3.96 -8.38 1.60
CA ASP A 201 -5.02 -7.84 2.46
C ASP A 201 -4.49 -6.74 3.40
N PRO A 202 -3.33 -6.92 4.09
CA PRO A 202 -2.76 -5.84 4.89
C PRO A 202 -2.37 -4.62 4.04
N ALA A 203 -1.84 -4.83 2.83
CA ALA A 203 -1.47 -3.72 1.93
C ALA A 203 -2.70 -2.94 1.46
N VAL A 204 -3.76 -3.64 1.05
CA VAL A 204 -5.03 -3.04 0.61
C VAL A 204 -5.65 -2.22 1.75
N ALA A 205 -5.71 -2.79 2.96
CA ALA A 205 -6.26 -2.11 4.13
C ALA A 205 -5.49 -0.81 4.44
N GLU A 206 -4.16 -0.86 4.43
CA GLU A 206 -3.34 0.33 4.69
C GLU A 206 -3.49 1.41 3.60
N VAL A 207 -3.49 1.04 2.32
CA VAL A 207 -3.65 2.00 1.21
C VAL A 207 -5.04 2.64 1.25
N ASN A 208 -6.08 1.84 1.49
CA ASN A 208 -7.46 2.34 1.66
C ASN A 208 -7.61 3.21 2.89
N ALA A 209 -6.83 3.01 3.94
CA ALA A 209 -6.89 3.84 5.13
C ALA A 209 -6.17 5.19 4.94
N LEU A 210 -5.06 5.23 4.21
CA LEU A 210 -4.10 6.35 4.29
C LEU A 210 -3.95 7.17 3.00
N SER A 211 -4.38 6.66 1.85
CA SER A 211 -4.22 7.36 0.57
C SER A 211 -5.52 7.97 0.06
N ASP A 212 -5.42 8.81 -0.97
CA ASP A 212 -6.56 9.39 -1.71
C ASP A 212 -7.33 8.37 -2.56
N PHE A 213 -6.83 7.14 -2.65
CA PHE A 213 -7.40 6.07 -3.47
C PHE A 213 -7.97 4.95 -2.61
N MET A 214 -9.04 4.37 -3.12
CA MET A 214 -9.50 3.04 -2.75
C MET A 214 -8.96 2.03 -3.77
N VAL A 215 -8.59 0.85 -3.27
CA VAL A 215 -7.96 -0.23 -4.03
C VAL A 215 -8.56 -1.58 -3.63
N ALA A 216 -8.60 -2.49 -4.60
CA ALA A 216 -9.00 -3.88 -4.41
C ALA A 216 -8.14 -4.81 -5.27
N ILE A 217 -7.83 -6.00 -4.77
CA ILE A 217 -7.11 -7.03 -5.52
C ILE A 217 -7.93 -8.33 -5.49
N GLU A 218 -8.43 -8.74 -6.66
CA GLU A 218 -9.28 -9.93 -6.81
C GLU A 218 -8.55 -11.06 -7.56
N PRO A 219 -8.66 -12.33 -7.13
CA PRO A 219 -8.04 -13.44 -7.83
C PRO A 219 -8.78 -13.82 -9.10
N ILE A 220 -8.03 -14.13 -10.16
CA ILE A 220 -8.54 -14.73 -11.40
C ILE A 220 -8.00 -16.17 -11.47
N LYS A 221 -8.93 -17.12 -11.58
CA LYS A 221 -8.61 -18.56 -11.61
C LYS A 221 -8.58 -19.11 -13.03
N THR A 222 -7.69 -20.08 -13.24
CA THR A 222 -7.71 -20.99 -14.40
C THR A 222 -7.82 -22.40 -13.84
N GLY A 223 -8.98 -23.04 -14.03
CA GLY A 223 -9.32 -24.26 -13.30
C GLY A 223 -9.37 -24.01 -11.79
N ARG A 224 -8.59 -24.78 -11.02
CA ARG A 224 -8.56 -24.68 -9.54
C ARG A 224 -7.52 -23.69 -9.01
N SER A 225 -6.59 -23.25 -9.86
CA SER A 225 -5.44 -22.44 -9.47
C SER A 225 -5.66 -20.97 -9.79
N VAL A 226 -5.21 -20.08 -8.90
CA VAL A 226 -5.14 -18.64 -9.20
C VAL A 226 -3.92 -18.40 -10.09
N THR A 227 -4.15 -17.87 -11.29
CA THR A 227 -3.08 -17.61 -12.27
C THR A 227 -2.81 -16.12 -12.43
N HIS A 228 -3.83 -15.29 -12.20
CA HIS A 228 -3.77 -13.84 -12.32
C HIS A 228 -4.49 -13.18 -11.16
N VAL A 229 -4.27 -11.88 -11.01
CA VAL A 229 -5.08 -11.00 -10.17
C VAL A 229 -5.54 -9.80 -10.97
N GLU A 230 -6.66 -9.22 -10.58
CA GLU A 230 -7.08 -7.89 -11.03
C GLU A 230 -6.89 -6.89 -9.90
N LEU A 231 -6.04 -5.89 -10.12
CA LEU A 231 -5.96 -4.69 -9.29
C LEU A 231 -6.99 -3.69 -9.80
N ARG A 232 -7.86 -3.19 -8.92
CA ARG A 232 -8.80 -2.10 -9.20
C ARG A 232 -8.48 -0.90 -8.32
N TRP A 233 -8.72 0.31 -8.83
CA TRP A 233 -8.52 1.56 -8.12
C TRP A 233 -9.56 2.62 -8.50
N TRP A 234 -9.94 3.45 -7.52
CA TRP A 234 -10.79 4.61 -7.73
C TRP A 234 -10.48 5.68 -6.67
N ARG A 235 -10.77 6.95 -6.98
CA ARG A 235 -10.60 8.02 -6.00
C ARG A 235 -11.65 7.92 -4.89
N LYS A 236 -11.24 8.31 -3.69
CA LYS A 236 -12.16 8.49 -2.57
C LYS A 236 -13.11 9.67 -2.83
N ASP A 237 -14.30 9.57 -2.25
CA ASP A 237 -15.16 10.72 -2.06
C ASP A 237 -14.63 11.63 -0.94
N ASP A 238 -15.20 12.82 -0.80
CA ASP A 238 -14.70 13.86 0.10
C ASP A 238 -14.68 13.41 1.58
N ASP A 239 -15.67 12.61 1.99
CA ASP A 239 -15.76 12.07 3.36
C ASP A 239 -14.67 11.03 3.64
N ALA A 240 -14.42 10.13 2.70
CA ALA A 240 -13.36 9.14 2.82
C ALA A 240 -11.96 9.78 2.71
N ALA A 241 -11.81 10.84 1.92
CA ALA A 241 -10.58 11.64 1.84
C ALA A 241 -10.28 12.31 3.20
N GLY A 242 -11.25 13.03 3.78
CA GLY A 242 -11.07 13.65 5.09
C GLY A 242 -10.80 12.64 6.22
N ALA A 243 -11.30 11.40 6.09
CA ALA A 243 -10.95 10.33 7.02
C ALA A 243 -9.50 9.82 6.86
N ALA A 244 -8.95 9.84 5.64
CA ALA A 244 -7.56 9.50 5.38
C ALA A 244 -6.62 10.55 6.00
N ASP A 245 -6.94 11.82 5.81
CA ASP A 245 -6.19 12.94 6.39
C ASP A 245 -6.13 12.85 7.91
N ARG A 246 -7.28 12.59 8.55
CA ARG A 246 -7.33 12.35 10.00
C ARG A 246 -6.50 11.13 10.41
N ALA A 247 -6.51 10.05 9.63
CA ALA A 247 -5.73 8.86 9.93
C ALA A 247 -4.21 9.15 9.94
N LEU A 248 -3.72 10.01 9.05
CA LEU A 248 -2.31 10.40 8.97
C LEU A 248 -1.81 11.13 10.23
N GLN A 249 -2.70 11.83 10.94
CA GLN A 249 -2.36 12.55 12.18
C GLN A 249 -2.12 11.62 13.39
N TYR A 250 -2.43 10.32 13.29
CA TYR A 250 -2.33 9.38 14.41
C TYR A 250 -1.09 8.46 14.34
N SER A 251 -0.56 8.14 15.51
CA SER A 251 0.51 7.14 15.65
C SER A 251 0.10 5.77 15.10
N LYS A 252 1.07 4.93 14.74
CA LYS A 252 0.79 3.58 14.21
C LYS A 252 -0.15 2.76 15.12
N VAL A 253 0.05 2.84 16.44
CA VAL A 253 -0.79 2.16 17.43
C VAL A 253 -2.20 2.76 17.43
N GLY A 254 -2.32 4.09 17.41
CA GLY A 254 -3.60 4.78 17.34
C GLY A 254 -4.38 4.48 16.04
N ARG A 255 -3.69 4.34 14.91
CA ARG A 255 -4.28 3.93 13.64
C ARG A 255 -4.83 2.51 13.67
N LYS A 256 -4.07 1.56 14.22
CA LYS A 256 -4.48 0.16 14.33
C LYS A 256 -5.75 0.01 15.18
N VAL A 257 -5.80 0.65 16.34
CA VAL A 257 -6.98 0.62 17.23
C VAL A 257 -8.22 1.17 16.52
N ARG A 258 -8.10 2.30 15.80
CA ARG A 258 -9.24 2.90 15.08
C ARG A 258 -9.67 2.11 13.84
N ALA A 259 -8.73 1.47 13.15
CA ALA A 259 -9.04 0.57 12.04
C ALA A 259 -9.84 -0.64 12.55
N GLU A 260 -9.44 -1.21 13.69
CA GLU A 260 -10.17 -2.30 14.37
C GLU A 260 -11.55 -1.83 14.89
N GLU A 261 -11.67 -0.58 15.34
CA GLU A 261 -12.96 0.03 15.69
C GLU A 261 -13.88 0.21 14.47
N ARG A 262 -13.32 0.55 13.30
CA ARG A 262 -14.05 0.75 12.04
C ARG A 262 -14.47 -0.55 11.35
N GLU A 263 -13.59 -1.56 11.31
CA GLU A 263 -13.89 -2.89 10.74
C GLU A 263 -14.84 -3.71 11.62
N GLY A 264 -15.13 -3.21 12.82
CA GLY A 264 -16.01 -3.86 13.77
C GLY A 264 -15.19 -4.75 14.70
N ARG A 265 -15.26 -4.42 16.00
CA ARG A 265 -14.71 -5.23 17.10
C ARG A 265 -15.00 -6.71 16.85
N ALA A 266 -14.07 -7.61 17.15
CA ALA A 266 -14.40 -9.05 17.17
C ALA A 266 -15.63 -9.26 18.08
N ARG A 267 -16.54 -10.18 17.69
CA ARG A 267 -17.74 -10.49 18.49
C ARG A 267 -17.33 -10.71 19.95
N PRO A 268 -17.80 -9.88 20.90
CA PRO A 268 -17.37 -9.99 22.29
C PRO A 268 -17.71 -11.35 22.91
N ALA A 269 -16.79 -11.92 23.70
CA ALA A 269 -16.95 -13.25 24.29
C ALA A 269 -18.20 -13.41 25.19
N TRP A 270 -18.72 -12.32 25.77
CA TRP A 270 -19.95 -12.37 26.57
C TRP A 270 -21.19 -12.74 25.75
N LEU A 271 -21.18 -12.50 24.43
CA LEU A 271 -22.26 -12.90 23.52
C LEU A 271 -22.23 -14.40 23.20
N ASP A 272 -21.09 -15.08 23.40
CA ASP A 272 -20.98 -16.53 23.16
C ASP A 272 -21.87 -17.32 24.14
N THR A 273 -22.04 -16.81 25.37
CA THR A 273 -22.96 -17.39 26.35
C THR A 273 -24.45 -17.17 26.01
N ARG A 274 -24.77 -16.31 25.05
CA ARG A 274 -26.15 -15.94 24.65
C ARG A 274 -26.57 -16.52 23.29
N GLY A 275 -25.74 -17.38 22.71
CA GLY A 275 -26.06 -18.18 21.53
C GLY A 275 -25.03 -18.07 20.39
N LEU A 276 -25.22 -18.91 19.37
CA LEU A 276 -24.30 -19.04 18.24
C LEU A 276 -24.15 -17.72 17.47
N PRO A 277 -22.95 -17.40 16.95
CA PRO A 277 -22.73 -16.21 16.16
C PRO A 277 -23.59 -16.22 14.89
N LEU A 278 -24.14 -15.05 14.53
CA LEU A 278 -24.73 -14.82 13.22
C LEU A 278 -23.65 -14.85 12.13
N ARG A 279 -24.08 -14.97 10.88
CA ARG A 279 -23.15 -15.00 9.74
C ARG A 279 -22.49 -13.63 9.55
N THR A 280 -21.27 -13.62 9.03
CA THR A 280 -20.48 -12.39 8.80
C THR A 280 -21.20 -11.41 7.88
N ASP A 281 -21.82 -11.92 6.81
CA ASP A 281 -22.63 -11.15 5.84
C ASP A 281 -23.83 -10.45 6.50
N THR A 282 -24.40 -11.04 7.55
CA THR A 282 -25.47 -10.44 8.35
C THR A 282 -24.99 -9.20 9.10
N TYR A 283 -23.80 -9.26 9.72
CA TYR A 283 -23.22 -8.11 10.42
C TYR A 283 -22.84 -6.98 9.45
N GLU A 284 -22.26 -7.33 8.30
CA GLU A 284 -21.95 -6.37 7.23
C GLU A 284 -23.22 -5.69 6.72
N THR A 285 -24.27 -6.48 6.43
CA THR A 285 -25.58 -5.97 5.98
C THR A 285 -26.20 -5.01 7.00
N ALA A 286 -26.13 -5.34 8.28
CA ALA A 286 -26.63 -4.50 9.36
C ALA A 286 -25.87 -3.18 9.48
N ARG A 287 -24.53 -3.20 9.38
CA ARG A 287 -23.70 -1.98 9.38
C ARG A 287 -23.98 -1.08 8.18
N MET A 288 -24.23 -1.67 7.01
CA MET A 288 -24.59 -0.92 5.80
C MET A 288 -25.98 -0.27 5.91
N ARG A 289 -26.97 -0.97 6.50
CA ARG A 289 -28.35 -0.47 6.60
C ARG A 289 -28.55 0.54 7.73
N HIS A 290 -27.80 0.42 8.81
CA HIS A 290 -27.94 1.25 10.00
C HIS A 290 -26.54 1.67 10.50
N PRO A 291 -25.87 2.60 9.78
CA PRO A 291 -24.56 3.09 10.18
C PRO A 291 -24.64 3.85 11.52
N GLY A 292 -23.57 3.77 12.32
CA GLY A 292 -23.44 4.50 13.60
C GLY A 292 -23.85 3.71 14.86
N TYR A 293 -24.56 2.59 14.73
CA TYR A 293 -24.96 1.75 15.87
C TYR A 293 -23.89 0.72 16.24
N ASP A 294 -23.72 0.43 17.54
CA ASP A 294 -22.90 -0.69 18.02
C ASP A 294 -23.64 -2.02 17.78
N ILE A 295 -23.24 -2.72 16.73
CA ILE A 295 -23.92 -3.92 16.27
C ILE A 295 -23.95 -5.05 17.30
N TYR A 296 -22.94 -5.19 18.17
CA TYR A 296 -22.90 -6.27 19.16
C TYR A 296 -23.77 -5.94 20.37
N PHE A 297 -23.90 -4.66 20.71
CA PHE A 297 -24.89 -4.22 21.68
C PHE A 297 -26.31 -4.57 21.20
N ILE A 298 -26.63 -4.26 19.94
CA ILE A 298 -27.95 -4.60 19.35
C ILE A 298 -28.18 -6.12 19.28
N GLU A 299 -27.15 -6.91 18.97
CA GLU A 299 -27.24 -8.38 19.04
C GLU A 299 -27.56 -8.85 20.47
N GLY A 300 -26.97 -8.20 21.47
CA GLY A 300 -27.27 -8.44 22.89
C GLY A 300 -28.72 -8.16 23.26
N GLU A 301 -29.25 -7.02 22.82
CA GLU A 301 -30.65 -6.61 23.03
C GLU A 301 -31.62 -7.56 22.34
N TRP A 302 -31.32 -7.95 21.10
CA TRP A 302 -32.13 -8.93 20.37
C TRP A 302 -32.18 -10.28 21.10
N ARG A 303 -31.03 -10.78 21.57
CA ARG A 303 -30.95 -12.05 22.31
C ARG A 303 -31.66 -11.97 23.67
N ALA A 304 -31.58 -10.83 24.35
CA ALA A 304 -32.33 -10.60 25.58
C ALA A 304 -33.85 -10.62 25.32
N TRP A 305 -34.30 -9.94 24.26
CA TRP A 305 -35.71 -9.92 23.82
C TRP A 305 -36.22 -11.30 23.34
N ALA A 306 -35.33 -12.12 22.77
CA ALA A 306 -35.66 -13.47 22.31
C ALA A 306 -35.68 -14.51 23.44
N LYS A 307 -35.17 -14.18 24.63
CA LYS A 307 -35.10 -15.09 25.77
C LYS A 307 -36.50 -15.57 26.17
N GLY A 308 -36.70 -16.89 26.19
CA GLY A 308 -37.98 -17.52 26.52
C GLY A 308 -38.97 -17.65 25.36
N LYS A 309 -38.58 -17.25 24.14
CA LYS A 309 -39.35 -17.50 22.91
C LYS A 309 -38.80 -18.72 22.17
N PRO A 310 -39.60 -19.36 21.28
CA PRO A 310 -39.10 -20.40 20.40
C PRO A 310 -37.95 -19.88 19.52
N ASP A 311 -36.99 -20.75 19.22
CA ASP A 311 -35.87 -20.39 18.36
C ASP A 311 -36.35 -19.95 16.97
N ALA A 312 -35.75 -18.88 16.45
CA ALA A 312 -36.06 -18.40 15.13
C ALA A 312 -35.58 -19.40 14.07
N ALA A 313 -36.47 -19.79 13.15
CA ALA A 313 -36.10 -20.64 12.01
C ALA A 313 -35.00 -20.04 11.11
N ASN A 314 -34.86 -18.71 11.11
CA ASN A 314 -33.74 -18.01 10.48
C ASN A 314 -33.27 -16.85 11.39
N PRO A 315 -32.22 -17.09 12.21
CA PRO A 315 -31.75 -16.11 13.19
C PRO A 315 -31.18 -14.85 12.54
N ASP A 316 -30.50 -14.97 11.40
CA ASP A 316 -29.94 -13.83 10.65
C ASP A 316 -31.03 -12.86 10.17
N ARG A 317 -32.09 -13.38 9.54
CA ARG A 317 -33.22 -12.56 9.07
C ARG A 317 -34.00 -11.98 10.23
N ALA A 318 -34.17 -12.73 11.32
CA ALA A 318 -34.86 -12.27 12.51
C ALA A 318 -34.10 -11.11 13.20
N PHE A 319 -32.77 -11.21 13.29
CA PHE A 319 -31.92 -10.14 13.81
C PHE A 319 -32.01 -8.87 12.96
N LEU A 320 -31.91 -8.97 11.63
CA LEU A 320 -32.03 -7.80 10.75
C LEU A 320 -33.40 -7.12 10.87
N ALA A 321 -34.47 -7.90 11.02
CA ALA A 321 -35.81 -7.36 11.24
C ALA A 321 -35.95 -6.68 12.62
N PHE A 322 -35.35 -7.27 13.66
CA PHE A 322 -35.29 -6.67 14.99
C PHE A 322 -34.52 -5.36 14.97
N PHE A 323 -33.32 -5.35 14.38
CA PHE A 323 -32.47 -4.16 14.29
C PHE A 323 -33.20 -3.03 13.57
N ARG A 324 -33.89 -3.30 12.45
CA ARG A 324 -34.69 -2.28 11.78
C ARG A 324 -35.68 -1.59 12.72
N LYS A 325 -36.44 -2.37 13.50
CA LYS A 325 -37.40 -1.84 14.49
C LYS A 325 -36.71 -1.12 15.64
N TYR A 326 -35.55 -1.62 16.08
CA TYR A 326 -34.77 -0.98 17.14
C TYR A 326 -34.27 0.41 16.69
N ALA A 327 -33.74 0.53 15.47
CA ALA A 327 -33.26 1.79 14.92
C ALA A 327 -34.42 2.78 14.68
N GLU A 328 -35.58 2.30 14.20
CA GLU A 328 -36.80 3.11 14.08
C GLU A 328 -37.26 3.68 15.45
N ALA A 329 -37.12 2.91 16.53
CA ALA A 329 -37.50 3.32 17.88
C ALA A 329 -36.43 4.14 18.62
N ASN A 330 -35.16 4.07 18.18
CA ASN A 330 -34.01 4.70 18.83
C ASN A 330 -33.12 5.39 17.79
N PRO A 331 -33.56 6.50 17.17
CA PRO A 331 -32.77 7.23 16.19
C PRO A 331 -31.50 7.83 16.83
N LEU A 332 -30.39 7.82 16.09
CA LEU A 332 -29.10 8.42 16.49
C LEU A 332 -29.02 9.91 16.18
#